data_AF-A0A4R2P2R4-F1
#
_entry.id   AF-A0A4R2P2R4-F1
#
_cell.length_a   1.000
_cell.length_b   1.000
_cell.length_c   1.000
_cell.angle_alpha   90.00
_cell.angle_beta   90.00
_cell.angle_gamma   90.00
#
_symmetry.space_group_name_H-M   'P 1'
#
loop_
_entity.id
_entity.type
_entity.pdbx_description
1 polymer ?
#
loop_
_entity_poly.entity_id
_entity_poly.type
_entity_poly.pdbx_seq_one_letter_code
_entity_poly.pdbx_strand_id
1 'polypeptide(L)'
;MKALFFLYEGYVEWEISSLSYILNACGAKINTAALTDEVTHQGRFKVKVDLNIEACDPADYDILIIPGGEPASLVKDDSLLNLIRQFDEQGKLIAAICGGTTFLAAAGVLRERTYSASFDPPEYIN
;
A
#
# COMPACT_ATOMS: atom_id res chain seq x y z
N MET A 1 5.98 -4.50 -16.40
CA MET A 1 5.16 -4.17 -15.22
C MET A 1 5.88 -3.12 -14.38
N LYS A 2 5.18 -2.11 -13.87
CA LYS A 2 5.68 -1.13 -12.88
C LYS A 2 4.81 -1.21 -11.62
N ALA A 3 5.43 -1.53 -10.48
CA ALA A 3 4.76 -1.71 -9.20
C ALA A 3 5.09 -0.56 -8.25
N LEU A 4 4.06 -0.02 -7.59
CA LEU A 4 4.20 0.97 -6.53
C LEU A 4 3.99 0.29 -5.18
N PHE A 5 4.97 0.40 -4.28
CA PHE A 5 4.84 -0.03 -2.89
C PHE A 5 4.61 1.20 -2.02
N PHE A 6 3.43 1.29 -1.41
CA PHE A 6 3.19 2.32 -0.40
C PHE A 6 3.73 1.84 0.95
N LEU A 7 4.73 2.54 1.48
CA LEU A 7 5.36 2.24 2.75
C LEU A 7 4.98 3.30 3.78
N TYR A 8 4.89 2.90 5.05
CA TYR A 8 4.51 3.78 6.15
C TYR A 8 5.25 3.40 7.43
N GLU A 9 5.37 4.32 8.38
CA GLU A 9 6.02 4.04 9.67
C GLU A 9 5.42 2.79 10.35
N GLY A 10 6.28 1.87 10.76
CA GLY A 10 5.88 0.62 11.39
C GLY A 10 5.34 -0.46 10.44
N TYR A 11 5.49 -0.32 9.12
CA TYR A 11 5.13 -1.40 8.19
C TYR A 11 5.94 -2.68 8.44
N VAL A 12 5.37 -3.82 8.03
CA VAL A 12 6.00 -5.15 8.15
C VAL A 12 6.75 -5.48 6.88
N GLU A 13 8.08 -5.43 6.93
CA GLU A 13 8.95 -5.65 5.76
C GLU A 13 8.81 -7.07 5.19
N TRP A 14 8.79 -8.11 6.03
CA TRP A 14 8.93 -9.48 5.55
C TRP A 14 7.72 -9.96 4.73
N GLU A 15 6.56 -9.32 4.92
CA GLU A 15 5.34 -9.58 4.13
C GLU A 15 5.53 -9.24 2.65
N ILE A 16 6.43 -8.30 2.33
CA ILE A 16 6.66 -7.82 0.96
C ILE A 16 8.06 -8.12 0.42
N SER A 17 9.01 -8.57 1.25
CA SER A 17 10.41 -8.79 0.82
C SER A 17 10.57 -9.87 -0.23
N SER A 18 9.93 -11.03 -0.05
CA SER A 18 9.98 -12.08 -1.08
C SER A 18 9.25 -11.64 -2.35
N LEU A 19 8.15 -10.90 -2.22
CA LEU A 19 7.40 -10.36 -3.36
C LEU A 19 8.25 -9.37 -4.16
N SER A 20 8.88 -8.39 -3.51
CA SER A 20 9.72 -7.40 -4.18
C SER A 20 10.91 -8.05 -4.87
N TYR A 21 11.54 -9.04 -4.24
CA TYR A 21 12.61 -9.84 -4.84
C TYR A 21 12.13 -10.54 -6.12
N ILE A 22 11.00 -11.25 -6.07
CA ILE A 22 10.46 -12.00 -7.22
C ILE A 22 10.06 -11.05 -8.35
N LEU A 23 9.36 -9.95 -8.03
CA LEU A 23 8.96 -8.96 -9.03
C LEU A 23 10.17 -8.37 -9.77
N ASN A 24 11.22 -7.99 -9.02
CA ASN A 24 12.46 -7.50 -9.60
C ASN A 24 13.16 -8.57 -10.45
N ALA A 25 13.23 -9.81 -9.97
CA ALA A 25 13.81 -10.94 -10.71
C ALA A 25 13.05 -11.23 -12.02
N CYS A 26 11.74 -10.96 -12.07
CA CYS A 26 10.91 -11.06 -13.27
C CYS A 26 10.96 -9.82 -14.18
N GLY A 27 11.80 -8.82 -13.88
CA GLY A 27 11.97 -7.62 -14.69
C GLY A 27 10.91 -6.53 -14.48
N ALA A 28 10.16 -6.58 -13.37
CA ALA A 28 9.29 -5.48 -12.99
C ALA A 28 10.10 -4.27 -12.53
N LYS A 29 9.64 -3.07 -12.85
CA LYS A 29 10.14 -1.82 -12.26
C LYS A 29 9.45 -1.62 -10.92
N ILE A 30 10.21 -1.34 -9.87
CA ILE A 30 9.68 -1.13 -8.51
C ILE A 30 9.96 0.31 -8.11
N ASN A 31 8.92 0.98 -7.60
CA ASN A 31 9.02 2.26 -6.93
C ASN A 31 8.39 2.14 -5.54
N THR A 32 8.93 2.90 -4.60
CA THR A 32 8.41 3.07 -3.25
C THR A 32 7.86 4.48 -3.08
N ALA A 33 6.74 4.60 -2.36
CA ALA A 33 6.17 5.89 -1.98
C ALA A 33 5.76 5.90 -0.51
N ALA A 34 5.85 7.07 0.11
CA ALA A 34 5.36 7.32 1.47
C ALA A 34 4.92 8.78 1.62
N LEU A 35 4.37 9.13 2.78
CA LEU A 35 4.07 10.52 3.16
C LEU A 35 5.35 11.31 3.55
N THR A 36 6.45 10.61 3.80
CA THR A 36 7.75 11.12 4.24
C THR A 36 8.87 10.62 3.34
N ASP A 37 10.05 11.23 3.41
CA ASP A 37 11.21 10.82 2.59
C ASP A 37 11.87 9.52 3.07
N GLU A 38 11.64 9.16 4.33
CA GLU A 38 12.09 7.91 4.94
C GLU A 38 10.99 7.33 5.84
N VAL A 39 11.00 6.01 5.99
CA VAL A 39 10.14 5.27 6.91
C VAL A 39 10.95 4.26 7.70
N THR A 40 10.59 4.03 8.96
CA THR A 40 11.17 2.96 9.78
C THR A 40 10.21 1.76 9.81
N HIS A 41 10.64 0.60 9.30
CA HIS A 41 9.81 -0.62 9.36
C HIS A 41 9.81 -1.22 10.78
N GLN A 42 8.89 -2.15 11.07
CA GLN A 42 8.72 -2.74 12.41
C GLN A 42 10.01 -3.39 12.96
N GLY A 43 10.81 -4.00 12.10
CA GLY A 43 12.16 -4.50 12.41
C GLY A 43 13.27 -3.44 12.62
N ARG A 44 12.93 -2.16 12.70
CA ARG A 44 13.82 -1.01 13.01
C ARG A 44 14.81 -0.56 11.94
N PHE A 45 14.77 -1.07 10.71
CA PHE A 45 15.57 -0.46 9.63
C PHE A 45 14.84 0.73 9.04
N LYS A 46 15.62 1.72 8.64
CA LYS A 46 15.14 2.89 7.90
C LYS A 46 15.28 2.65 6.41
N VAL A 47 14.21 2.95 5.69
CA VAL A 47 14.14 2.86 4.23
C VAL A 47 13.87 4.24 3.69
N LYS A 48 14.75 4.73 2.81
CA LYS A 48 14.50 5.91 2.00
C LYS A 48 13.53 5.54 0.88
N VAL A 49 12.49 6.33 0.67
CA VAL A 49 11.53 6.10 -0.42
C VAL A 49 11.92 6.85 -1.69
N ASP A 50 11.41 6.39 -2.83
CA ASP A 50 11.69 7.01 -4.13
C ASP A 50 10.88 8.29 -4.34
N LEU A 51 9.64 8.33 -3.83
CA LEU A 51 8.67 9.38 -4.11
C LEU A 51 7.84 9.73 -2.88
N ASN A 52 7.42 11.00 -2.78
CA ASN A 52 6.28 11.35 -1.94
C ASN A 52 4.98 10.88 -2.63
N ILE A 53 3.99 10.48 -1.83
CA ILE A 53 2.69 10.04 -2.35
C ILE A 53 2.02 11.09 -3.26
N GLU A 54 2.17 12.38 -2.97
CA GLU A 54 1.58 13.46 -3.76
C GLU A 54 2.19 13.59 -5.17
N ALA A 55 3.40 13.06 -5.36
CA ALA A 55 4.07 13.03 -6.66
C ALA A 55 3.77 11.76 -7.46
N CYS A 56 2.94 10.85 -6.93
CA CYS A 56 2.59 9.62 -7.61
C CYS A 56 1.43 9.84 -8.58
N ASP A 57 1.64 9.50 -9.86
CA ASP A 57 0.57 9.35 -10.84
C ASP A 57 0.19 7.87 -10.96
N PRO A 58 -1.01 7.44 -10.54
CA PRO A 58 -1.46 6.04 -10.69
C PRO A 58 -1.45 5.52 -12.12
N ALA A 59 -1.54 6.39 -13.13
CA ALA A 59 -1.53 5.98 -14.54
C ALA A 59 -0.20 5.32 -14.94
N ASP A 60 0.89 5.69 -14.29
CA ASP A 60 2.24 5.15 -14.52
C ASP A 60 2.41 3.70 -14.04
N TYR A 61 1.54 3.24 -13.14
CA TYR A 61 1.72 1.97 -12.43
C TYR A 61 0.68 0.94 -12.88
N ASP A 62 1.06 -0.34 -12.77
CA ASP A 62 0.17 -1.47 -13.03
C ASP A 62 -0.48 -1.99 -11.73
N ILE A 63 0.21 -1.83 -10.59
CA ILE A 63 -0.22 -2.35 -9.29
C ILE A 63 0.23 -1.44 -8.14
N LEU A 64 -0.66 -1.26 -7.17
CA LEU A 64 -0.37 -0.73 -5.84
C LEU A 64 -0.26 -1.87 -4.84
N ILE A 65 0.82 -1.90 -4.05
CA ILE A 65 1.09 -2.91 -3.02
C ILE A 65 1.19 -2.21 -1.67
N ILE A 66 0.42 -2.70 -0.69
CA ILE A 66 0.37 -2.14 0.66
C ILE A 66 0.68 -3.24 1.69
N PRO A 67 1.84 -3.19 2.37
CA PRO A 67 2.16 -4.13 3.45
C PRO A 67 1.24 -3.92 4.66
N GLY A 68 1.27 -4.88 5.58
CA GLY A 68 0.72 -4.75 6.91
C GLY A 68 1.63 -3.98 7.85
N GLY A 69 1.30 -4.05 9.15
CA GLY A 69 1.88 -3.25 10.22
C GLY A 69 0.80 -2.58 11.04
N GLU A 70 1.12 -1.44 11.62
CA GLU A 70 0.22 -0.66 12.48
C GLU A 70 -0.40 0.53 11.72
N PRO A 71 -1.50 0.35 10.97
CA PRO A 71 -2.04 1.37 10.07
C PRO A 71 -2.71 2.55 10.80
N ALA A 72 -2.96 2.43 12.11
CA ALA A 72 -3.92 3.24 12.86
C ALA A 72 -3.74 4.76 12.73
N SER A 73 -2.49 5.24 12.58
CA SER A 73 -2.18 6.66 12.43
C SER A 73 -2.56 7.24 11.05
N LEU A 74 -2.72 6.40 10.02
CA LEU A 74 -2.91 6.82 8.62
C LEU A 74 -4.25 6.41 8.02
N VAL A 75 -5.11 5.69 8.75
CA VAL A 75 -6.39 5.17 8.21
C VAL A 75 -7.30 6.28 7.67
N LYS A 76 -7.13 7.52 8.13
CA LYS A 76 -7.92 8.69 7.72
C LYS A 76 -7.12 9.69 6.87
N ASP A 77 -5.95 9.30 6.38
CA ASP A 77 -5.11 10.18 5.56
C ASP A 77 -5.70 10.32 4.15
N ASP A 78 -6.19 11.52 3.83
CA ASP A 78 -6.88 11.76 2.56
C ASP A 78 -5.98 11.53 1.33
N SER A 79 -4.68 11.82 1.43
CA SER A 79 -3.74 11.60 0.32
C SER A 79 -3.60 10.12 -0.01
N LEU A 80 -3.47 9.26 1.01
CA LEU A 80 -3.45 7.80 0.83
C LEU A 80 -4.79 7.24 0.34
N LEU A 81 -5.90 7.66 0.94
CA LEU A 81 -7.22 7.16 0.55
C LEU A 81 -7.55 7.57 -0.90
N ASN A 82 -7.18 8.79 -1.31
CA ASN A 82 -7.36 9.25 -2.68
C ASN A 82 -6.47 8.48 -3.67
N LEU A 83 -5.22 8.19 -3.32
CA LEU A 83 -4.35 7.36 -4.16
C LEU A 83 -5.00 5.97 -4.39
N ILE A 84 -5.48 5.32 -3.33
CA ILE A 84 -6.13 4.01 -3.42
C ILE A 84 -7.36 4.07 -4.33
N ARG A 85 -8.22 5.08 -4.15
CA ARG A 85 -9.40 5.28 -5.01
C ARG A 85 -9.03 5.50 -6.46
N GLN A 86 -7.99 6.28 -6.75
CA GLN A 86 -7.54 6.50 -8.14
C GLN A 86 -7.02 5.23 -8.80
N PHE A 87 -6.29 4.37 -8.07
CA PHE A 87 -5.92 3.04 -8.59
C PHE A 87 -7.16 2.20 -8.92
N ASP A 88 -8.18 2.22 -8.03
CA ASP A 88 -9.41 1.44 -8.21
C ASP A 88 -10.26 1.96 -9.38
N GLU A 89 -10.45 3.28 -9.48
CA GLU A 89 -11.18 3.96 -10.56
C GLU A 89 -10.55 3.69 -11.94
N GLN A 90 -9.22 3.56 -11.99
CA GLN A 90 -8.49 3.23 -13.22
C GLN A 90 -8.46 1.71 -13.50
N GLY A 91 -9.10 0.88 -12.68
CA GLY A 91 -9.11 -0.57 -12.82
C GLY A 91 -7.73 -1.22 -12.67
N LYS A 92 -6.81 -0.55 -11.95
CA LYS A 92 -5.47 -1.06 -11.67
C LYS A 92 -5.53 -2.10 -10.56
N LEU A 93 -4.50 -2.95 -10.48
CA LEU A 93 -4.41 -3.92 -9.41
C LEU A 93 -4.09 -3.22 -8.08
N ILE A 94 -4.74 -3.67 -7.00
CA ILE A 94 -4.44 -3.25 -5.63
C ILE A 94 -4.26 -4.52 -4.80
N ALA A 95 -3.11 -4.67 -4.17
CA ALA A 95 -2.80 -5.76 -3.27
C ALA A 95 -2.49 -5.21 -1.88
N ALA A 96 -3.20 -5.69 -0.86
CA ALA A 96 -2.94 -5.35 0.53
C ALA A 96 -2.92 -6.61 1.39
N ILE A 97 -2.10 -6.61 2.43
CA ILE A 97 -1.94 -7.75 3.33
C ILE A 97 -2.00 -7.28 4.79
N CYS A 98 -2.51 -8.15 5.66
CA CYS A 98 -2.55 -7.93 7.09
C CYS A 98 -3.22 -6.59 7.46
N GLY A 99 -2.54 -5.73 8.22
CA GLY A 99 -3.03 -4.40 8.62
C GLY A 99 -3.31 -3.46 7.44
N GLY A 100 -2.59 -3.61 6.31
CA GLY A 100 -2.74 -2.77 5.13
C GLY A 100 -4.12 -2.84 4.49
N THR A 101 -4.86 -3.94 4.71
CA THR A 101 -6.26 -4.10 4.25
C THR A 101 -7.20 -3.04 4.84
N THR A 102 -6.85 -2.46 6.00
CA THR A 102 -7.62 -1.38 6.64
C THR A 102 -7.69 -0.12 5.77
N PHE A 103 -6.65 0.17 4.98
CA PHE A 103 -6.65 1.32 4.08
C PHE A 103 -7.62 1.13 2.91
N LEU A 104 -7.70 -0.08 2.35
CA LEU A 104 -8.68 -0.40 1.30
C LEU A 104 -10.11 -0.32 1.84
N ALA A 105 -10.33 -0.80 3.08
CA ALA A 105 -11.62 -0.66 3.75
C ALA A 105 -12.00 0.82 3.93
N ALA A 106 -11.09 1.65 4.47
CA ALA A 106 -11.32 3.08 4.66
C ALA A 106 -11.49 3.86 3.34
N ALA A 107 -10.84 3.41 2.26
CA ALA A 107 -11.04 3.98 0.93
C ALA A 107 -12.40 3.62 0.32
N GLY A 108 -13.07 2.59 0.83
CA GLY A 108 -14.36 2.10 0.35
C GLY A 108 -14.27 1.12 -0.83
N VAL A 109 -13.06 0.72 -1.24
CA VAL A 109 -12.82 -0.06 -2.47
C VAL A 109 -13.04 -1.57 -2.30
N LEU A 110 -13.36 -2.02 -1.09
CA LEU A 110 -13.66 -3.44 -0.79
C LEU A 110 -15.15 -3.79 -0.93
N ARG A 111 -16.04 -2.82 -1.12
CA ARG A 111 -17.49 -3.08 -1.22
C ARG A 111 -17.78 -4.05 -2.38
N GLU A 112 -18.62 -5.03 -2.09
CA GLU A 112 -19.03 -6.09 -3.05
C GLU A 112 -17.88 -6.97 -3.59
N ARG A 113 -16.70 -6.94 -2.93
CA ARG A 113 -15.54 -7.77 -3.30
C ARG A 113 -15.25 -8.81 -2.22
N THR A 114 -14.76 -9.98 -2.62
CA THR A 114 -14.24 -10.99 -1.70
C THR A 114 -12.84 -10.60 -1.26
N TYR A 115 -12.59 -10.59 0.05
CA TYR A 115 -11.28 -10.30 0.64
C TYR A 115 -11.01 -11.16 1.88
N SER A 116 -9.76 -11.15 2.34
CA SER A 116 -9.34 -11.70 3.64
C SER A 116 -8.48 -10.65 4.34
N ALA A 117 -8.54 -10.59 5.67
CA ALA A 117 -7.80 -9.63 6.50
C ALA A 117 -7.35 -10.28 7.81
N SER A 118 -6.36 -9.68 8.49
CA SER A 118 -5.90 -10.17 9.80
C SER A 118 -6.90 -9.92 10.93
N PHE A 119 -7.80 -8.95 10.74
CA PHE A 119 -8.88 -8.60 11.66
C PHE A 119 -10.12 -8.26 10.85
N ASP A 120 -11.30 -8.39 11.46
CA ASP A 120 -12.51 -7.81 10.88
C ASP A 120 -12.28 -6.31 10.69
N PRO A 121 -12.47 -5.76 9.47
CA PRO A 121 -12.24 -4.35 9.27
C PRO A 121 -13.20 -3.57 10.19
N PRO A 122 -12.72 -2.55 10.92
CA PRO A 122 -13.60 -1.71 11.73
C PRO A 122 -14.75 -1.15 10.87
N GLU A 123 -15.87 -0.74 11.50
CA GLU A 123 -17.19 -0.37 10.92
C GLU A 123 -17.24 0.57 9.68
N TYR A 124 -16.10 0.96 9.11
CA TYR A 124 -15.92 1.78 7.92
C TYR A 124 -16.37 1.13 6.59
N ILE A 125 -16.93 -0.09 6.60
CA ILE A 125 -17.44 -0.76 5.37
C ILE A 125 -18.90 -0.40 5.03
N ASN A 126 -19.57 0.47 5.81
CA ASN A 126 -20.94 0.91 5.51
C ASN A 126 -21.05 1.65 4.18
#